data_AF-A0A5W4PRG7-F1
#
_entry.id   AF-A0A5W4PRG7-F1
#
_cell.length_a   1.000
_cell.length_b   1.000
_cell.length_c   1.000
_cell.angle_alpha   90.00
_cell.angle_beta   90.00
_cell.angle_gamma   90.00
#
_symmetry.space_group_name_H-M   'P 1'
#
loop_
_entity.id
_entity.type
_entity.pdbx_description
1 polymer ?
#
loop_
_entity_poly.entity_id
_entity_poly.type
_entity_poly.pdbx_seq_one_letter_code
_entity_poly.pdbx_strand_id
1 'polypeptide(L)'
;MLDLVNAFNAETVYTPLTTERIRVESYGPPEPDGRVSALLTNKSKPDDYVVVRYRKLSLNDIITLGPDHLTWFDLSKGKPADLRVWSEPAMASFESACAERGIVVSKAWENPAQCHVEYDILTDRYILVYECESFVYESRTRITLPYHIGQDLTKTTLPGLEYDLAGFWGRKLLEEVTITKLNGFRYREFV
;
A
#
# COMPACT_ATOMS: atom_id res chain seq x y z
N MET A 1 -17.49 -17.27 2.01
CA MET A 1 -16.27 -17.92 2.55
C MET A 1 -16.61 -18.95 3.62
N LEU A 2 -17.35 -18.59 4.68
CA LEU A 2 -17.76 -19.54 5.72
C LEU A 2 -18.56 -20.73 5.18
N ASP A 3 -19.42 -20.51 4.18
CA ASP A 3 -20.15 -21.62 3.53
C ASP A 3 -19.22 -22.66 2.90
N LEU A 4 -18.14 -22.21 2.27
CA LEU A 4 -17.12 -23.11 1.72
C LEU A 4 -16.38 -23.83 2.83
N VAL A 5 -15.97 -23.12 3.90
CA VAL A 5 -15.31 -23.73 5.05
C VAL A 5 -16.20 -24.81 5.66
N ASN A 6 -17.47 -24.52 5.90
CA ASN A 6 -18.43 -25.49 6.43
C ASN A 6 -18.66 -26.65 5.47
N ALA A 7 -18.78 -26.40 4.16
CA ALA A 7 -19.00 -27.46 3.17
C ALA A 7 -17.81 -28.42 3.10
N PHE A 8 -16.57 -27.92 3.10
CA PHE A 8 -15.36 -28.76 3.04
C PHE A 8 -15.03 -29.46 4.36
N ASN A 9 -15.63 -29.03 5.48
CA ASN A 9 -15.38 -29.60 6.81
C ASN A 9 -16.66 -30.22 7.42
N ALA A 10 -17.68 -30.51 6.62
CA ALA A 10 -18.96 -31.00 7.10
C ALA A 10 -18.86 -32.36 7.84
N GLU A 11 -17.82 -33.15 7.55
CA GLU A 11 -17.57 -34.44 8.20
C GLU A 11 -16.70 -34.34 9.46
N THR A 12 -16.01 -33.21 9.65
CA THR A 12 -15.04 -33.03 10.75
C THR A 12 -15.51 -32.01 11.78
N VAL A 13 -16.39 -31.08 11.39
CA VAL A 13 -16.97 -30.05 12.24
C VAL A 13 -18.41 -30.40 12.56
N TYR A 14 -18.73 -30.56 13.83
CA TYR A 14 -20.08 -30.96 14.26
C TYR A 14 -21.01 -29.76 14.39
N THR A 15 -20.48 -28.57 14.68
CA THR A 15 -21.26 -27.33 14.75
C THR A 15 -20.82 -26.37 13.64
N PRO A 16 -21.67 -26.11 12.63
CA PRO A 16 -21.34 -25.17 11.57
C PRO A 16 -20.91 -23.79 12.11
N LEU A 17 -19.92 -23.19 11.46
CA LEU A 17 -19.47 -21.84 11.75
C LEU A 17 -20.48 -20.83 11.21
N THR A 18 -20.80 -19.80 12.00
CA THR A 18 -21.67 -18.68 11.56
C THR A 18 -21.02 -17.35 11.89
N THR A 19 -21.37 -16.30 11.15
CA THR A 19 -20.86 -14.94 11.35
C THR A 19 -21.14 -14.39 12.74
N GLU A 20 -22.25 -14.79 13.37
CA GLU A 20 -22.68 -14.28 14.68
C GLU A 20 -21.87 -14.90 15.82
N ARG A 21 -21.33 -16.11 15.62
CA ARG A 21 -20.76 -16.93 16.70
C ARG A 21 -19.33 -17.38 16.45
N ILE A 22 -18.73 -17.03 15.32
CA ILE A 22 -17.35 -17.36 15.04
C ILE A 22 -16.39 -16.50 15.89
N ARG A 23 -15.32 -17.14 16.36
CA ARG A 23 -14.10 -16.50 16.84
C ARG A 23 -12.99 -16.83 15.86
N VAL A 24 -12.23 -15.81 15.47
CA VAL A 24 -11.07 -15.94 14.58
C VAL A 24 -9.83 -15.57 15.37
N GLU A 25 -8.83 -16.44 15.39
CA GLU A 25 -7.57 -16.23 16.12
C GLU A 25 -6.39 -16.57 15.21
N SER A 26 -5.29 -15.84 15.35
CA SER A 26 -4.03 -16.19 14.67
C SER A 26 -3.53 -17.54 15.21
N TYR A 27 -3.08 -18.43 14.34
CA TYR A 27 -2.62 -19.76 14.70
C TYR A 27 -1.14 -19.97 14.33
N GLY A 28 -0.26 -19.62 15.28
CA GLY A 28 1.19 -19.74 15.10
C GLY A 28 1.81 -18.65 14.22
N PRO A 29 3.14 -18.68 14.04
CA PRO A 29 3.84 -17.74 13.18
C PRO A 29 3.56 -18.01 11.69
N PRO A 30 3.79 -17.02 10.80
CA PRO A 30 3.77 -17.26 9.36
C PRO A 30 4.73 -18.38 8.95
N GLU A 31 4.29 -19.20 7.99
CA GLU A 31 5.11 -20.26 7.39
C GLU A 31 6.23 -19.64 6.52
N PRO A 32 7.33 -20.37 6.24
CA PRO A 32 8.44 -19.87 5.41
C PRO A 32 8.02 -19.43 4.01
N ASP A 33 6.91 -19.92 3.49
CA ASP A 33 6.36 -19.57 2.17
C ASP A 33 5.40 -18.37 2.20
N GLY A 34 5.25 -17.71 3.35
CA GLY A 34 4.41 -16.53 3.55
C GLY A 34 2.93 -16.83 3.86
N ARG A 35 2.54 -18.10 3.97
CA ARG A 35 1.18 -18.45 4.42
C ARG A 35 1.01 -18.19 5.90
N VAL A 36 -0.20 -17.78 6.28
CA VAL A 36 -0.64 -17.64 7.66
C VAL A 36 -1.77 -18.61 7.94
N SER A 37 -1.91 -18.98 9.21
CA SER A 37 -3.00 -19.84 9.66
C SER A 37 -3.90 -19.06 10.61
N ALA A 38 -5.21 -19.25 10.47
CA ALA A 38 -6.20 -18.76 11.42
C ALA A 38 -7.03 -19.92 11.96
N LEU A 39 -7.27 -19.89 13.27
CA LEU A 39 -8.18 -20.78 13.97
C LEU A 39 -9.59 -20.17 13.91
N LEU A 40 -10.53 -20.93 13.36
CA LEU A 40 -11.94 -20.59 13.29
C LEU A 40 -12.71 -21.47 14.26
N THR A 41 -13.24 -20.89 15.32
CA THR A 41 -13.91 -21.63 16.40
C THR A 41 -15.33 -21.15 16.58
N ASN A 42 -16.28 -22.08 16.73
CA ASN A 42 -17.63 -21.71 17.14
C ASN A 42 -17.64 -21.41 18.65
N LYS A 43 -18.02 -20.19 19.05
CA LYS A 43 -18.08 -19.79 20.47
C LYS A 43 -18.96 -20.70 21.32
N SER A 44 -19.98 -21.34 20.74
CA SER A 44 -20.85 -22.28 21.45
C SER A 44 -20.22 -23.67 21.66
N LYS A 45 -19.16 -24.00 20.92
CA LYS A 45 -18.45 -25.28 21.06
C LYS A 45 -16.94 -25.07 20.81
N PRO A 46 -16.20 -24.57 21.81
CA PRO A 46 -14.79 -24.19 21.63
C PRO A 46 -13.84 -25.32 21.21
N ASP A 47 -14.19 -26.56 21.55
CA ASP A 47 -13.41 -27.76 21.18
C ASP A 47 -13.58 -28.17 19.71
N ASP A 48 -14.49 -27.51 18.98
CA ASP A 48 -14.82 -27.78 17.58
C ASP A 48 -14.37 -26.60 16.71
N TYR A 49 -13.24 -26.77 16.03
CA TYR A 49 -12.55 -25.70 15.32
C TYR A 49 -12.00 -26.16 13.97
N VAL A 50 -11.78 -25.18 13.08
CA VAL A 50 -11.12 -25.38 11.80
C VAL A 50 -9.89 -24.49 11.74
N VAL A 51 -8.77 -25.04 11.26
CA VAL A 51 -7.60 -24.24 10.92
C VAL A 51 -7.62 -23.95 9.42
N VAL A 52 -7.66 -22.68 9.06
CA VAL A 52 -7.61 -22.24 7.65
C VAL A 52 -6.24 -21.65 7.36
N ARG A 53 -5.62 -22.12 6.28
CA ARG A 53 -4.33 -21.62 5.78
C ARG A 53 -4.57 -20.75 4.54
N TYR A 54 -3.97 -19.57 4.51
CA TYR A 54 -4.17 -18.63 3.40
C TYR A 54 -2.97 -17.68 3.26
N ARG A 55 -2.94 -16.93 2.15
CA ARG A 55 -2.01 -15.82 1.94
C ARG A 55 -2.76 -14.50 2.12
N LYS A 56 -2.14 -13.55 2.81
CA LYS A 56 -2.68 -12.20 2.94
C LYS A 56 -2.58 -11.49 1.60
N LEU A 57 -3.53 -10.59 1.35
CA LEU A 57 -3.56 -9.75 0.16
C LEU A 57 -2.63 -8.56 0.34
N SER A 58 -1.84 -8.24 -0.68
CA SER A 58 -1.07 -7.01 -0.68
C SER A 58 -1.99 -5.83 -1.00
N LEU A 59 -1.97 -4.80 -0.16
CA LEU A 59 -2.73 -3.57 -0.45
C LEU A 59 -2.14 -2.83 -1.65
N ASN A 60 -0.88 -3.06 -2.00
CA ASN A 60 -0.26 -2.51 -3.21
C ASN A 60 -0.94 -2.98 -4.51
N ASP A 61 -1.55 -4.16 -4.51
CA ASP A 61 -2.25 -4.69 -5.68
C ASP A 61 -3.67 -4.11 -5.81
N ILE A 62 -4.16 -3.45 -4.76
CA ILE A 62 -5.56 -3.02 -4.63
C ILE A 62 -5.67 -1.49 -4.63
N ILE A 63 -4.75 -0.84 -3.93
CA ILE A 63 -4.72 0.60 -3.69
C ILE A 63 -3.74 1.26 -4.66
N THR A 64 -4.19 2.34 -5.28
CA THR A 64 -3.34 3.21 -6.09
C THR A 64 -3.61 4.65 -5.68
N LEU A 65 -2.55 5.38 -5.32
CA LEU A 65 -2.67 6.79 -4.99
C LEU A 65 -2.62 7.62 -6.27
N GLY A 66 -3.78 8.08 -6.71
CA GLY A 66 -3.92 9.04 -7.81
C GLY A 66 -3.42 10.46 -7.45
N PRO A 67 -3.40 11.38 -8.44
CA PRO A 67 -2.94 12.76 -8.24
C PRO A 67 -3.62 13.50 -7.08
N ASP A 68 -4.94 13.29 -6.91
CA ASP A 68 -5.76 13.93 -5.88
C ASP A 68 -5.38 13.48 -4.45
N HIS A 69 -4.93 12.22 -4.32
CA HIS A 69 -4.43 11.65 -3.07
C HIS A 69 -3.00 12.10 -2.72
N LEU A 70 -2.38 12.92 -3.57
CA LEU A 70 -0.96 13.27 -3.45
C LEU A 70 -0.77 14.79 -3.50
N THR A 71 -1.79 15.56 -3.14
CA THR A 71 -1.74 17.04 -3.10
C THR A 71 -0.84 17.59 -1.99
N TRP A 72 -0.64 16.80 -0.93
CA TRP A 72 0.28 17.09 0.19
C TRP A 72 1.74 16.81 -0.13
N PHE A 73 2.01 15.94 -1.11
CA PHE A 73 3.36 15.55 -1.50
C PHE A 73 3.85 16.45 -2.63
N ASP A 74 4.44 17.57 -2.24
CA ASP A 74 4.90 18.61 -3.15
C ASP A 74 6.34 19.01 -2.84
N LEU A 75 7.26 18.47 -3.64
CA LEU A 75 8.69 18.71 -3.49
C LEU A 75 9.13 20.05 -4.11
N SER A 76 8.25 20.77 -4.81
CA SER A 76 8.52 22.13 -5.32
C SER A 76 8.76 23.13 -4.20
N LYS A 77 8.10 22.92 -3.07
CA LYS A 77 8.18 23.77 -1.89
C LYS A 77 9.39 23.45 -1.02
N GLY A 78 10.27 22.56 -1.49
CA GLY A 78 11.42 22.06 -0.78
C GLY A 78 11.11 20.84 0.09
N LYS A 79 12.17 20.11 0.43
CA LYS A 79 12.09 18.96 1.36
C LYS A 79 11.92 19.50 2.79
N PRO A 80 10.94 19.01 3.58
CA PRO A 80 10.83 19.36 4.98
C PRO A 80 12.03 18.80 5.78
N ALA A 81 12.44 19.53 6.81
CA ALA A 81 13.52 19.09 7.70
C ALA A 81 13.14 17.81 8.47
N ASP A 82 11.85 17.64 8.79
CA ASP A 82 11.28 16.43 9.39
C ASP A 82 10.23 15.83 8.45
N LEU A 83 10.42 14.57 8.05
CA LEU A 83 9.51 13.85 7.17
C LEU A 83 8.16 13.54 7.84
N ARG A 84 8.08 13.59 9.18
CA ARG A 84 6.84 13.38 9.94
C ARG A 84 5.75 14.40 9.60
N VAL A 85 6.14 15.56 9.05
CA VAL A 85 5.19 16.56 8.52
C VAL A 85 4.26 15.96 7.45
N TRP A 86 4.72 14.91 6.76
CA TRP A 86 3.92 14.20 5.76
C TRP A 86 3.09 13.04 6.31
N SER A 87 3.29 12.59 7.55
CA SER A 87 2.62 11.40 8.09
C SER A 87 1.10 11.53 8.16
N GLU A 88 0.59 12.63 8.71
CA GLU A 88 -0.85 12.87 8.84
C GLU A 88 -1.56 12.99 7.48
N PRO A 89 -1.10 13.81 6.51
CA PRO A 89 -1.75 13.87 5.21
C PRO A 89 -1.55 12.60 4.37
N ALA A 90 -0.44 11.88 4.56
CA ALA A 90 -0.22 10.56 3.96
C ALA A 90 -1.26 9.54 4.47
N MET A 91 -1.53 9.53 5.79
CA MET A 91 -2.57 8.70 6.39
C MET A 91 -3.94 9.00 5.75
N ALA A 92 -4.35 10.27 5.75
CA ALA A 92 -5.64 10.69 5.20
C ALA A 92 -5.79 10.28 3.72
N SER A 93 -4.71 10.39 2.95
CA SER A 93 -4.70 10.02 1.54
C SER A 93 -4.82 8.52 1.32
N PHE A 94 -4.12 7.72 2.15
CA PHE A 94 -4.23 6.28 2.11
C PHE A 94 -5.65 5.81 2.50
N GLU A 95 -6.21 6.37 3.57
CA GLU A 95 -7.57 6.06 4.02
C GLU A 95 -8.62 6.46 2.98
N SER A 96 -8.44 7.60 2.31
CA SER A 96 -9.29 8.03 1.19
C SER A 96 -9.24 7.03 0.03
N ALA A 97 -8.05 6.60 -0.39
CA ALA A 97 -7.91 5.60 -1.44
C ALA A 97 -8.50 4.23 -1.03
N CYS A 98 -8.45 3.87 0.26
CA CYS A 98 -9.13 2.69 0.78
C CYS A 98 -10.66 2.83 0.69
N ALA A 99 -11.20 3.99 1.06
CA ALA A 99 -12.63 4.27 1.00
C ALA A 99 -13.18 4.20 -0.44
N GLU A 100 -12.42 4.69 -1.44
CA GLU A 100 -12.76 4.58 -2.87
C GLU A 100 -12.85 3.13 -3.35
N ARG A 101 -12.10 2.22 -2.73
CA ARG A 101 -12.17 0.77 -3.00
C ARG A 101 -13.17 0.04 -2.09
N GLY A 102 -13.98 0.77 -1.32
CA GLY A 102 -14.98 0.21 -0.41
C GLY A 102 -14.39 -0.44 0.85
N ILE A 103 -13.12 -0.19 1.16
CA ILE A 103 -12.46 -0.72 2.35
C ILE A 103 -12.75 0.21 3.52
N VAL A 104 -13.49 -0.29 4.51
CA VAL A 104 -13.74 0.42 5.77
C VAL A 104 -12.61 0.13 6.74
N VAL A 105 -11.64 1.04 6.81
CA VAL A 105 -10.43 0.99 7.64
C VAL A 105 -10.72 0.51 9.08
N SER A 106 -11.70 1.12 9.76
CA SER A 106 -12.07 0.78 11.14
C SER A 106 -12.63 -0.63 11.35
N LYS A 107 -12.97 -1.33 10.26
CA LYS A 107 -13.42 -2.74 10.27
C LYS A 107 -12.38 -3.69 9.70
N ALA A 108 -11.44 -3.17 8.90
CA ALA A 108 -10.42 -3.95 8.23
C ALA A 108 -9.19 -4.21 9.12
N TRP A 109 -8.94 -3.32 10.08
CA TRP A 109 -7.77 -3.33 10.96
C TRP A 109 -8.16 -3.54 12.43
N GLU A 110 -7.30 -4.22 13.19
CA GLU A 110 -7.52 -4.48 14.63
C GLU A 110 -6.94 -3.40 15.55
N ASN A 111 -5.90 -2.70 15.10
CA ASN A 111 -5.15 -1.69 15.85
C ASN A 111 -5.05 -0.39 15.04
N PRO A 112 -4.79 0.77 15.70
CA PRO A 112 -4.58 2.02 14.97
C PRO A 112 -3.42 1.85 14.00
N ALA A 113 -3.71 2.04 12.71
CA ALA A 113 -2.70 1.95 11.67
C ALA A 113 -1.65 3.05 11.87
N GLN A 114 -0.42 2.75 11.47
CA GLN A 114 0.68 3.72 11.45
C GLN A 114 0.99 4.07 10.01
N CYS A 115 1.23 5.36 9.75
CA CYS A 115 1.62 5.84 8.44
C CYS A 115 2.78 6.82 8.57
N HIS A 116 3.83 6.61 7.79
CA HIS A 116 4.96 7.52 7.70
C HIS A 116 5.56 7.53 6.30
N VAL A 117 6.31 8.60 6.02
CA VAL A 117 7.09 8.71 4.79
C VAL A 117 8.56 8.53 5.14
N GLU A 118 9.23 7.62 4.43
CA GLU A 118 10.66 7.38 4.55
C GLU A 118 11.35 7.56 3.20
N TYR A 119 12.65 7.86 3.24
CA TYR A 119 13.48 7.87 2.04
C TYR A 119 14.16 6.52 1.88
N ASP A 120 13.89 5.85 0.76
CA ASP A 120 14.51 4.57 0.44
C ASP A 120 15.77 4.80 -0.40
N ILE A 121 16.92 4.54 0.23
CA ILE A 121 18.25 4.75 -0.36
C ILE A 121 18.47 3.81 -1.56
N LEU A 122 17.89 2.61 -1.56
CA LEU A 122 18.11 1.64 -2.63
C LEU A 122 17.43 2.03 -3.93
N THR A 123 16.24 2.64 -3.82
CA THR A 123 15.45 3.07 -4.97
C THR A 123 15.59 4.55 -5.27
N ASP A 124 16.22 5.32 -4.38
CA ASP A 124 16.37 6.77 -4.44
C ASP A 124 15.00 7.46 -4.58
N ARG A 125 14.05 7.03 -3.72
CA ARG A 125 12.65 7.46 -3.74
C ARG A 125 12.09 7.66 -2.35
N TYR A 126 11.12 8.56 -2.24
CA TYR A 126 10.26 8.62 -1.06
C TYR A 126 9.20 7.53 -1.12
N ILE A 127 8.96 6.87 0.00
CA ILE A 127 7.99 5.79 0.13
C ILE A 127 7.04 6.12 1.27
N LEU A 128 5.75 6.02 0.99
CA LEU A 128 4.71 5.95 2.01
C LEU A 128 4.65 4.53 2.54
N VAL A 129 4.86 4.39 3.84
CA VAL A 129 4.74 3.13 4.55
C VAL A 129 3.48 3.17 5.39
N TYR A 130 2.60 2.20 5.17
CA TYR A 130 1.41 1.98 5.95
C TYR A 130 1.51 0.64 6.67
N GLU A 131 1.37 0.64 7.99
CA GLU A 131 1.45 -0.55 8.83
C GLU A 131 0.12 -0.76 9.57
N CYS A 132 -0.43 -1.96 9.47
CA CYS A 132 -1.69 -2.34 10.09
C CYS A 132 -1.70 -3.80 10.53
N GLU A 133 -2.56 -4.13 11.48
CA GLU A 133 -2.84 -5.52 11.84
C GLU A 133 -4.16 -5.96 11.23
N SER A 134 -4.11 -6.96 10.36
CA SER A 134 -5.28 -7.49 9.65
C SER A 134 -5.16 -8.99 9.44
N PHE A 135 -6.28 -9.70 9.50
CA PHE A 135 -6.36 -11.09 9.03
C PHE A 135 -6.38 -11.19 7.50
N VAL A 136 -6.76 -10.14 6.76
CA VAL A 136 -6.91 -10.23 5.30
C VAL A 136 -5.69 -9.66 4.58
N TYR A 137 -5.16 -8.55 5.07
CA TYR A 137 -4.13 -7.78 4.37
C TYR A 137 -2.76 -7.91 5.02
N GLU A 138 -1.72 -7.74 4.21
CA GLU A 138 -0.33 -7.71 4.68
C GLU A 138 -0.12 -6.61 5.73
N SER A 139 0.78 -6.87 6.67
CA SER A 139 0.98 -5.97 7.81
C SER A 139 1.68 -4.67 7.48
N ARG A 140 2.40 -4.63 6.34
CA ARG A 140 3.16 -3.48 5.89
C ARG A 140 3.00 -3.31 4.39
N THR A 141 2.51 -2.14 4.01
CA THR A 141 2.33 -1.73 2.62
C THR A 141 3.31 -0.60 2.33
N ARG A 142 3.99 -0.68 1.18
CA ARG A 142 4.98 0.32 0.74
C ARG A 142 4.56 0.85 -0.62
N ILE A 143 4.19 2.13 -0.66
CA ILE A 143 3.79 2.81 -1.90
C ILE A 143 4.88 3.81 -2.27
N THR A 144 5.48 3.62 -3.45
CA THR A 144 6.46 4.56 -4.00
C THR A 144 5.76 5.86 -4.39
N LEU A 145 6.21 6.97 -3.81
CA LEU A 145 5.68 8.29 -4.12
C LEU A 145 6.23 8.78 -5.47
N PRO A 146 5.52 9.68 -6.19
CA PRO A 146 5.96 10.19 -7.47
C PRO A 146 7.35 10.80 -7.40
N TYR A 147 8.15 10.54 -8.43
CA TYR A 147 9.49 11.10 -8.53
C TYR A 147 9.44 12.50 -9.14
N HIS A 148 10.03 13.47 -8.44
CA HIS A 148 10.27 14.80 -8.96
C HIS A 148 11.71 14.88 -9.45
N ILE A 149 11.92 14.78 -10.76
CA ILE A 149 13.26 14.88 -11.35
C ILE A 149 13.92 16.26 -11.15
N GLY A 150 13.15 17.29 -10.78
CA GLY A 150 13.68 18.58 -10.32
C GLY A 150 14.59 18.46 -9.09
N GLN A 151 14.48 17.38 -8.31
CA GLN A 151 15.35 17.11 -7.16
C GLN A 151 16.79 16.76 -7.56
N ASP A 152 16.98 16.15 -8.73
CA ASP A 152 18.32 15.71 -9.20
C ASP A 152 18.94 16.71 -10.17
N LEU A 153 18.15 17.64 -10.70
CA LEU A 153 18.62 18.74 -11.51
C LEU A 153 19.24 19.83 -10.61
N THR A 154 20.49 19.58 -10.22
CA THR A 154 21.33 20.54 -9.46
C THR A 154 21.86 21.70 -10.30
N LYS A 155 21.64 21.68 -11.63
CA LYS A 155 22.04 22.72 -12.58
C LYS A 155 20.88 23.10 -13.47
N THR A 156 20.59 24.39 -13.57
CA THR A 156 19.64 25.01 -14.53
C THR A 156 20.04 24.80 -15.99
N THR A 157 21.33 24.53 -16.23
CA THR A 157 21.90 24.37 -17.57
C THR A 157 22.75 23.12 -17.64
N LEU A 158 22.34 22.17 -18.47
CA LEU A 158 23.25 21.18 -19.04
C LEU A 158 23.73 21.72 -20.40
N PRO A 159 24.97 21.43 -20.86
CA PRO A 159 25.43 21.90 -22.15
C PRO A 159 24.46 21.49 -23.27
N GLY A 160 23.77 22.46 -23.87
CA GLY A 160 22.78 22.25 -24.93
C GLY A 160 21.32 22.08 -24.50
N LEU A 161 20.99 22.17 -23.20
CA LEU A 161 19.63 22.07 -22.66
C LEU A 161 19.41 23.16 -21.60
N GLU A 162 18.54 24.12 -21.92
CA GLU A 162 17.99 25.09 -20.95
C GLU A 162 16.73 24.49 -20.34
N TYR A 163 16.76 24.20 -19.03
CA TYR A 163 15.57 23.81 -18.30
C TYR A 163 14.99 25.04 -17.62
N ASP A 164 13.72 25.37 -17.92
CA ASP A 164 12.96 26.28 -17.07
C ASP A 164 12.61 25.56 -15.76
N LEU A 165 13.52 25.66 -14.78
CA LEU A 165 13.31 25.05 -13.48
C LEU A 165 12.08 25.62 -12.77
N ALA A 166 11.66 26.87 -13.03
CA ALA A 166 10.52 27.48 -12.35
C ALA A 166 9.20 26.75 -12.65
N GLY A 167 9.04 26.19 -13.86
CA GLY A 167 7.89 25.38 -14.26
C GLY A 167 8.02 23.88 -13.93
N PHE A 168 9.21 23.42 -13.57
CA PHE A 168 9.52 22.00 -13.47
C PHE A 168 9.26 21.39 -12.09
N TRP A 169 9.39 22.21 -11.06
CA TRP A 169 9.22 21.79 -9.67
C TRP A 169 7.82 21.23 -9.37
N GLY A 170 6.80 21.57 -10.16
CA GLY A 170 5.39 21.16 -9.94
C GLY A 170 4.83 20.02 -10.80
N ARG A 171 5.56 19.50 -11.81
CA ARG A 171 5.02 18.45 -12.70
C ARG A 171 5.34 17.05 -12.17
N LYS A 172 4.30 16.29 -11.79
CA LYS A 172 4.41 14.85 -11.52
C LYS A 172 4.70 14.13 -12.83
N LEU A 173 5.75 13.30 -12.87
CA LEU A 173 6.20 12.56 -14.06
C LEU A 173 5.23 11.44 -14.55
N LEU A 174 3.99 11.42 -14.08
CA LEU A 174 3.04 10.34 -14.35
C LEU A 174 2.31 10.48 -15.71
N GLU A 175 2.30 11.65 -16.35
CA GLU A 175 1.36 11.90 -17.46
C GLU A 175 1.95 12.18 -18.86
N GLU A 176 3.26 12.36 -19.07
CA GLU A 176 3.77 12.83 -20.38
C GLU A 176 5.11 12.21 -20.82
N VAL A 177 5.27 10.88 -20.86
CA VAL A 177 6.48 10.32 -21.50
C VAL A 177 6.18 9.10 -22.37
N THR A 178 6.24 9.31 -23.69
CA THR A 178 6.51 8.22 -24.65
C THR A 178 8.02 8.16 -24.89
N ILE A 179 8.66 7.06 -24.52
CA ILE A 179 10.10 6.86 -24.80
C ILE A 179 10.23 6.25 -26.20
N THR A 180 10.56 7.09 -27.18
CA THR A 180 10.81 6.63 -28.55
C THR A 180 12.32 6.57 -28.83
N LYS A 181 12.75 5.51 -29.52
CA LYS A 181 14.17 5.25 -29.82
C LYS A 181 14.48 5.75 -31.23
N LEU A 182 15.30 6.79 -31.36
CA LEU A 182 15.76 7.27 -32.68
C LEU A 182 17.28 7.12 -32.77
N ASN A 183 17.74 6.34 -33.75
CA ASN A 183 19.16 6.20 -34.11
C ASN A 183 20.13 6.00 -32.94
N GLY A 184 19.75 5.17 -31.96
CA GLY A 184 20.62 4.77 -30.86
C GLY A 184 20.73 5.76 -29.70
N PHE A 185 20.12 6.95 -29.79
CA PHE A 185 19.99 7.88 -28.67
C PHE A 185 18.59 7.82 -28.07
N ARG A 186 18.51 7.80 -26.74
CA ARG A 186 17.25 7.93 -26.01
C ARG A 186 16.98 9.42 -25.81
N TYR A 187 15.93 9.96 -26.41
CA TYR A 187 15.45 11.30 -26.09
C TYR A 187 13.99 11.25 -25.65
N ARG A 188 13.56 12.30 -24.94
CA ARG A 188 12.21 12.45 -24.40
C ARG A 188 11.41 13.40 -25.29
N GLU A 189 10.22 12.98 -25.66
CA GLU A 189 9.24 13.81 -26.34
C GLU A 189 8.14 14.15 -25.33
N PHE A 190 7.96 15.43 -25.06
CA PHE A 190 6.85 15.95 -24.28
C PHE A 190 5.72 16.24 -25.28
N VAL A 191 4.52 15.69 -25.04
CA VAL A 191 3.32 15.97 -25.85
C VAL A 191 2.72 17.29 -25.41
#